data_AF-A0AAF0RVQ6-F1
#
_entry.id   AF-A0AAF0RVQ6-F1
#
_cell.length_a   1.000
_cell.length_b   1.000
_cell.length_c   1.000
_cell.angle_alpha   90.00
_cell.angle_beta   90.00
_cell.angle_gamma   90.00
#
_symmetry.space_group_name_H-M   'P 1'
#
loop_
_entity.id
_entity.type
_entity.pdbx_description
1 polymer ?
#
loop_
_entity_poly.entity_id
_entity_poly.type
_entity_poly.pdbx_seq_one_letter_code
_entity_poly.pdbx_strand_id
1 'polypeptide(L)'
;MGLPIPPLLDSQKPEENLPQLTETATETKQKRSSELYIGPRITEGNAQRLHFIGKFPGADVEACSIIRDRQDAPGTLPTIKGTDKLLTKLRSLGVIGRATNPDTKRSVYSLTKSGKISAESFGHTVSGSATLNGTSQRRASHYQLIAHVAAQFASPAGFFRDSLGIEPVGIEGVISEHEMRIAYEKVAAKLKKRKERGESGDFGVWRAGAMAAAIEAVSKDRIEWPDITSALPALLTLGEKETPEMVTKAVHQPDLAVFLDGDRDSPTAKNLLVEVELNPKSWEAYEQILRTYRAELDRGFVYSRVVYFTIGNRVETILRKVDRKAKTGLFESGLLVVLPLTHRDNTPVRFEKRITIQEN
;
A
#
# COMPACT_ATOMS: atom_id res chain seq x y z
N MET A 1 21.84 -26.48 0.60
CA MET A 1 20.88 -27.60 0.51
C MET A 1 19.57 -27.02 0.02
N GLY A 2 19.27 -27.22 -1.27
CA GLY A 2 18.08 -26.65 -1.92
C GLY A 2 16.82 -27.35 -1.44
N LEU A 3 15.83 -26.59 -1.00
CA LEU A 3 14.50 -27.12 -0.72
C LEU A 3 13.79 -27.42 -2.06
N PRO A 4 13.06 -28.54 -2.16
CA PRO A 4 12.37 -28.93 -3.38
C PRO A 4 11.16 -28.01 -3.62
N ILE A 5 11.09 -27.44 -4.82
CA ILE A 5 9.91 -26.77 -5.35
C ILE A 5 8.81 -27.83 -5.53
N PRO A 6 7.59 -27.65 -5.00
CA PRO A 6 6.50 -28.59 -5.24
C PRO A 6 6.18 -28.68 -6.75
N PRO A 7 5.85 -29.86 -7.28
CA PRO A 7 5.49 -30.02 -8.67
C PRO A 7 4.19 -29.24 -8.96
N LEU A 8 4.25 -28.38 -9.98
CA LEU A 8 3.08 -27.73 -10.58
C LEU A 8 2.17 -28.83 -11.15
N LEU A 9 1.02 -29.02 -10.50
CA LEU A 9 -0.03 -29.95 -10.93
C LEU A 9 -0.71 -29.45 -12.21
N ASP A 10 -0.76 -30.37 -13.17
CA ASP A 10 -1.53 -30.44 -14.42
C ASP A 10 -1.52 -29.25 -15.39
N SER A 11 -0.72 -29.47 -16.44
CA SER A 11 -0.80 -28.82 -17.75
C SER A 11 -2.17 -29.05 -18.40
N GLN A 12 -3.09 -28.10 -18.20
CA GLN A 12 -4.12 -27.81 -19.20
C GLN A 12 -3.58 -26.72 -20.15
N LYS A 13 -3.95 -26.85 -21.43
CA LYS A 13 -3.48 -26.10 -22.60
C LYS A 13 -3.05 -24.64 -22.32
N PRO A 14 -1.97 -24.15 -22.95
CA PRO A 14 -1.54 -22.76 -22.78
C PRO A 14 -2.69 -21.83 -23.20
N GLU A 15 -3.23 -21.06 -22.27
CA GLU A 15 -4.21 -20.02 -22.58
C GLU A 15 -3.54 -18.97 -23.47
N GLU A 16 -3.98 -18.85 -24.72
CA GLU A 16 -3.47 -17.96 -25.79
C GLU A 16 -3.53 -16.44 -25.47
N ASN A 17 -3.91 -16.03 -24.27
CA ASN A 17 -4.03 -14.62 -23.88
C ASN A 17 -3.50 -14.34 -22.45
N LEU A 18 -2.41 -15.01 -22.05
CA LEU A 18 -1.62 -14.54 -20.92
C LEU A 18 -1.10 -13.12 -21.20
N PRO A 19 -0.93 -12.27 -20.16
CA PRO A 19 -0.37 -10.94 -20.36
C PRO A 19 0.99 -11.07 -21.02
N GLN A 20 1.10 -10.60 -22.27
CA GLN A 20 2.39 -10.43 -22.91
C GLN A 20 3.11 -9.33 -22.14
N LEU A 21 4.10 -9.74 -21.35
CA LEU A 21 5.14 -8.85 -20.85
C LEU A 21 5.90 -8.37 -22.08
N THR A 22 5.46 -7.25 -22.65
CA THR A 22 6.25 -6.51 -23.62
C THR A 22 7.57 -6.16 -22.96
N GLU A 23 8.68 -6.42 -23.67
CA GLU A 23 10.02 -5.93 -23.35
C GLU A 23 9.92 -4.55 -22.74
N THR A 24 10.62 -4.36 -21.61
CA THR A 24 10.77 -3.10 -20.89
C THR A 24 10.43 -1.96 -21.83
N ALA A 25 9.22 -1.42 -21.66
CA ALA A 25 8.84 -0.25 -22.40
C ALA A 25 9.90 0.76 -21.99
N THR A 26 10.90 0.97 -22.87
CA THR A 26 11.82 2.11 -22.88
C THR A 26 10.95 3.22 -22.37
N GLU A 27 11.26 3.74 -21.16
CA GLU A 27 10.45 4.72 -20.47
C GLU A 27 9.76 5.53 -21.54
N THR A 28 8.45 5.33 -21.74
CA THR A 28 7.73 6.21 -22.66
C THR A 28 7.87 7.52 -21.95
N LYS A 29 8.90 8.31 -22.34
CA LYS A 29 9.20 9.63 -21.84
C LYS A 29 7.88 10.31 -21.97
N GLN A 30 7.18 10.38 -20.85
CA GLN A 30 5.85 10.93 -20.78
C GLN A 30 6.07 12.30 -21.36
N LYS A 31 5.52 12.54 -22.57
CA LYS A 31 5.84 13.69 -23.39
C LYS A 31 5.66 14.87 -22.45
N ARG A 32 6.77 15.47 -21.98
CA ARG A 32 6.72 16.65 -21.11
C ARG A 32 5.91 17.63 -21.94
N SER A 33 4.65 17.86 -21.58
CA SER A 33 3.85 18.85 -22.25
C SER A 33 4.62 20.14 -22.04
N SER A 34 5.24 20.64 -23.11
CA SER A 34 6.00 21.89 -23.13
C SER A 34 5.09 23.11 -22.99
N GLU A 35 3.83 22.91 -22.60
CA GLU A 35 3.00 23.96 -22.07
C GLU A 35 3.65 24.43 -20.76
N LEU A 36 4.21 25.64 -20.79
CA LEU A 36 4.61 26.39 -19.60
C LEU A 36 3.44 26.40 -18.63
N TYR A 37 3.44 25.48 -17.66
CA TYR A 37 2.46 25.46 -16.59
C TYR A 37 2.68 26.72 -15.74
N ILE A 38 1.83 27.72 -15.94
CA ILE A 38 1.75 28.92 -15.09
C ILE A 38 0.90 28.57 -13.86
N GLY A 39 1.42 27.66 -13.03
CA GLY A 39 0.81 27.27 -11.77
C GLY A 39 1.32 28.05 -10.57
N PRO A 40 0.75 27.80 -9.37
CA PRO A 40 1.29 28.33 -8.13
C PRO A 40 2.75 27.90 -7.97
N ARG A 41 3.64 28.86 -7.71
CA ARG A 41 5.07 28.59 -7.49
C ARG A 41 5.25 27.75 -6.21
N ILE A 42 5.50 26.45 -6.38
CA ILE A 42 5.88 25.53 -5.30
C ILE A 42 7.39 25.23 -5.40
N THR A 43 8.00 24.88 -4.26
CA THR A 43 9.40 24.45 -4.18
C THR A 43 9.49 22.92 -4.31
N GLU A 44 10.65 22.38 -4.68
CA GLU A 44 10.94 20.93 -4.71
C GLU A 44 10.46 20.20 -3.45
N GLY A 45 10.88 20.67 -2.27
CA GLY A 45 10.49 20.04 -1.01
C GLY A 45 8.99 20.13 -0.68
N ASN A 46 8.22 20.95 -1.39
CA ASN A 46 6.76 20.96 -1.32
C ASN A 46 6.16 20.00 -2.35
N ALA A 47 6.77 19.86 -3.53
CA ALA A 47 6.36 18.87 -4.52
C ALA A 47 6.42 17.44 -3.97
N GLN A 48 7.48 17.09 -3.21
CA GLN A 48 7.55 15.79 -2.53
C GLN A 48 6.43 15.58 -1.50
N ARG A 49 6.02 16.63 -0.77
CA ARG A 49 4.85 16.54 0.13
C ARG A 49 3.55 16.37 -0.63
N LEU A 50 3.41 17.07 -1.75
CA LEU A 50 2.25 16.89 -2.63
C LEU A 50 2.23 15.46 -3.20
N HIS A 51 3.38 14.90 -3.57
CA HIS A 51 3.52 13.51 -3.99
C HIS A 51 2.98 12.57 -2.91
N PHE A 52 3.45 12.73 -1.67
CA PHE A 52 2.96 11.94 -0.53
C PHE A 52 1.45 12.08 -0.30
N ILE A 53 0.92 13.30 -0.24
CA ILE A 53 -0.53 13.56 -0.08
C ILE A 53 -1.33 12.98 -1.25
N GLY A 54 -0.74 12.95 -2.44
CA GLY A 54 -1.35 12.38 -3.65
C GLY A 54 -1.49 10.87 -3.59
N LYS A 55 -0.47 10.17 -3.09
CA LYS A 55 -0.49 8.71 -2.85
C LYS A 55 -1.37 8.35 -1.65
N PHE A 56 -1.38 9.17 -0.61
CA PHE A 56 -2.09 8.91 0.64
C PHE A 56 -3.08 10.04 1.00
N PRO A 57 -4.21 10.14 0.29
CA PRO A 57 -5.25 11.08 0.65
C PRO A 57 -5.81 10.71 2.03
N GLY A 58 -5.86 11.66 2.95
CA GLY A 58 -6.08 11.37 4.37
C GLY A 58 -4.87 11.73 5.24
N ALA A 59 -3.70 11.97 4.64
CA ALA A 59 -2.53 12.46 5.36
C ALA A 59 -2.89 13.72 6.17
N ASP A 60 -2.50 13.73 7.45
CA ASP A 60 -2.67 14.86 8.35
C ASP A 60 -1.34 15.60 8.56
N VAL A 61 -1.35 16.61 9.44
CA VAL A 61 -0.15 17.39 9.76
C VAL A 61 0.96 16.49 10.31
N GLU A 62 0.62 15.47 11.09
CA GLU A 62 1.58 14.59 11.74
C GLU A 62 2.28 13.71 10.71
N ALA A 63 1.53 13.01 9.84
CA ALA A 63 2.09 12.23 8.74
C ALA A 63 2.97 13.09 7.83
N CYS A 64 2.53 14.30 7.46
CA CYS A 64 3.33 15.20 6.63
C CYS A 64 4.59 15.74 7.31
N SER A 65 4.67 15.65 8.65
CA SER A 65 5.83 16.12 9.43
C SER A 65 6.94 15.09 9.54
N ILE A 66 6.67 13.81 9.24
CA ILE A 66 7.65 12.73 9.43
C ILE A 66 8.29 12.21 8.13
N ILE A 67 7.71 12.52 6.97
CA ILE A 67 8.18 12.03 5.65
C ILE A 67 9.49 12.65 5.13
N ARG A 68 10.06 13.62 5.84
CA ARG A 68 11.33 14.24 5.46
C ARG A 68 12.01 14.89 6.64
N ASP A 69 13.29 15.13 6.49
CA ASP A 69 14.04 15.97 7.41
C ASP A 69 13.75 17.46 7.23
N ARG A 70 14.14 18.19 8.27
CA ARG A 70 14.35 19.63 8.23
C ARG A 70 15.45 19.96 7.23
N GLN A 71 15.19 20.96 6.39
CA GLN A 71 16.20 21.47 5.44
C GLN A 71 17.38 22.12 6.16
N ASP A 72 17.13 22.72 7.32
CA ASP A 72 18.12 23.40 8.15
C ASP A 72 18.81 22.48 9.17
N ALA A 73 18.34 21.24 9.33
CA ALA A 73 18.92 20.25 10.24
C ALA A 73 18.60 18.82 9.75
N PRO A 74 19.38 18.28 8.79
CA PRO A 74 19.26 16.89 8.36
C PRO A 74 19.31 15.91 9.55
N GLY A 75 18.55 14.82 9.49
CA GLY A 75 18.35 13.90 10.61
C GLY A 75 17.35 14.36 11.69
N THR A 76 16.80 15.58 11.57
CA THR A 76 15.76 16.08 12.48
C THR A 76 14.44 16.24 11.76
N LEU A 77 13.38 15.65 12.31
CA LEU A 77 12.03 15.77 11.76
C LEU A 77 11.44 17.19 11.95
N PRO A 78 10.76 17.78 10.94
CA PRO A 78 10.04 19.06 11.04
C PRO A 78 9.04 19.12 12.20
N THR A 79 8.88 20.29 12.82
CA THR A 79 7.88 20.45 13.89
C THR A 79 6.45 20.37 13.34
N ILE A 80 5.51 19.90 14.17
CA ILE A 80 4.07 19.88 13.84
C ILE A 80 3.58 21.28 13.47
N LYS A 81 3.92 22.29 14.28
CA LYS A 81 3.54 23.70 14.04
C LYS A 81 4.13 24.25 12.74
N GLY A 82 5.38 23.91 12.42
CA GLY A 82 6.01 24.32 11.15
C GLY A 82 5.32 23.66 9.95
N THR A 83 5.00 22.38 10.07
CA THR A 83 4.28 21.62 9.04
C THR A 83 2.87 22.15 8.82
N ASP A 84 2.15 22.49 9.89
CA ASP A 84 0.79 23.06 9.81
C ASP A 84 0.76 24.41 9.08
N LYS A 85 1.71 25.30 9.38
CA LYS A 85 1.89 26.58 8.66
C LYS A 85 2.15 26.35 7.17
N LEU A 86 2.97 25.36 6.85
CA LEU A 86 3.29 25.00 5.47
C LEU A 86 2.07 24.44 4.74
N LEU A 87 1.31 23.54 5.35
CA LEU A 87 0.08 23.00 4.78
C LEU A 87 -0.98 24.08 4.60
N THR A 88 -1.08 25.03 5.53
CA THR A 88 -1.93 26.22 5.38
C THR A 88 -1.54 27.05 4.15
N LYS A 89 -0.24 27.24 3.89
CA LYS A 89 0.26 27.90 2.68
C LYS A 89 -0.06 27.10 1.41
N LEU A 90 0.14 25.78 1.41
CA LEU A 90 -0.21 24.94 0.25
C LEU A 90 -1.71 24.97 -0.04
N ARG A 91 -2.54 25.02 1.00
CA ARG A 91 -3.99 25.21 0.86
C ARG A 91 -4.33 26.58 0.29
N SER A 92 -3.70 27.66 0.74
CA SER A 92 -3.95 29.01 0.19
C SER A 92 -3.53 29.14 -1.27
N LEU A 93 -2.56 28.33 -1.72
CA LEU A 93 -2.19 28.20 -3.13
C LEU A 93 -3.15 27.32 -3.95
N GLY A 94 -4.16 26.72 -3.31
CA GLY A 94 -5.16 25.89 -3.97
C GLY A 94 -4.65 24.53 -4.43
N VAL A 95 -3.47 24.07 -3.98
CA VAL A 95 -2.89 22.78 -4.39
C VAL A 95 -3.35 21.60 -3.51
N ILE A 96 -3.86 21.86 -2.31
CA ILE A 96 -4.46 20.84 -1.45
C ILE A 96 -5.83 21.26 -0.93
N GLY A 97 -6.75 20.30 -0.83
CA GLY A 97 -8.00 20.41 -0.10
C GLY A 97 -7.80 19.99 1.36
N ARG A 98 -8.69 20.46 2.25
CA ARG A 98 -8.71 20.10 3.67
C ARG A 98 -10.10 19.61 4.05
N ALA A 99 -10.17 18.46 4.71
CA ALA A 99 -11.36 17.99 5.40
C ALA A 99 -11.06 17.94 6.90
N THR A 100 -11.99 18.39 7.73
CA THR A 100 -11.84 18.38 9.19
C THR A 100 -12.85 17.39 9.76
N ASN A 101 -12.38 16.45 10.56
CA ASN A 101 -13.24 15.56 11.31
C ASN A 101 -13.90 16.37 12.46
N PRO A 102 -15.23 16.44 12.54
CA PRO A 102 -15.91 17.24 13.55
C PRO A 102 -15.73 16.71 14.97
N ASP A 103 -15.50 15.42 15.14
CA ASP A 103 -15.40 14.76 16.44
C ASP A 103 -13.98 14.88 17.01
N THR A 104 -12.97 14.60 16.18
CA THR A 104 -11.56 14.63 16.62
C THR A 104 -10.89 15.99 16.41
N LYS A 105 -11.55 16.91 15.70
CA LYS A 105 -11.01 18.19 15.21
C LYS A 105 -9.73 18.07 14.35
N ARG A 106 -9.32 16.84 14.01
CA ARG A 106 -8.15 16.60 13.15
C ARG A 106 -8.49 16.94 11.72
N SER A 107 -7.53 17.56 11.04
CA SER A 107 -7.64 17.91 9.63
C SER A 107 -6.78 16.98 8.80
N VAL A 108 -7.37 16.46 7.73
CA VAL A 108 -6.73 15.61 6.74
C VAL A 108 -6.75 16.30 5.38
N TYR A 109 -5.78 15.95 4.55
CA TYR A 109 -5.51 16.63 3.29
C TYR A 109 -5.61 15.67 2.10
N SER A 110 -5.97 16.23 0.94
CA SER A 110 -5.91 15.54 -0.36
C SER A 110 -5.51 16.53 -1.45
N LEU A 111 -4.95 16.04 -2.55
CA LEU A 111 -4.58 16.91 -3.66
C LEU A 111 -5.81 17.48 -4.36
N THR A 112 -5.71 18.74 -4.80
CA THR A 112 -6.59 19.27 -5.84
C THR A 112 -6.03 18.91 -7.23
N LYS A 113 -6.82 19.16 -8.29
CA LYS A 113 -6.32 19.06 -9.67
C LYS A 113 -5.06 19.89 -9.90
N SER A 114 -5.00 21.11 -9.34
CA SER A 114 -3.83 21.99 -9.43
C SER A 114 -2.62 21.41 -8.70
N GLY A 115 -2.82 20.82 -7.52
CA GLY A 115 -1.73 20.18 -6.79
C GLY A 115 -1.16 18.94 -7.47
N LYS A 116 -2.02 18.15 -8.12
CA LYS A 116 -1.57 17.04 -8.96
C LYS A 116 -0.65 17.53 -10.09
N ILE A 117 -1.10 18.50 -10.89
CA ILE A 117 -0.31 19.07 -12.00
C ILE A 117 1.00 19.65 -11.45
N SER A 118 0.94 20.33 -10.30
CA SER A 118 2.12 20.88 -9.65
C SER A 118 3.11 19.78 -9.27
N ALA A 119 2.68 18.68 -8.65
CA ALA A 119 3.57 17.56 -8.32
C ALA A 119 4.18 16.91 -9.59
N GLU A 120 3.37 16.71 -10.63
CA GLU A 120 3.80 16.13 -11.92
C GLU A 120 4.81 17.02 -12.65
N SER A 121 4.73 18.34 -12.50
CA SER A 121 5.70 19.27 -13.08
C SER A 121 7.13 19.11 -12.52
N PHE A 122 7.25 18.51 -11.33
CA PHE A 122 8.52 18.14 -10.70
C PHE A 122 8.93 16.69 -10.96
N GLY A 123 8.20 15.96 -11.82
CA GLY A 123 8.51 14.57 -12.18
C GLY A 123 7.92 13.52 -11.25
N HIS A 124 7.08 13.89 -10.28
CA HIS A 124 6.39 12.92 -9.44
C HIS A 124 5.14 12.35 -10.14
N THR A 125 5.04 11.02 -10.17
CA THR A 125 3.87 10.34 -10.74
C THR A 125 2.79 10.16 -9.68
N VAL A 126 1.69 10.93 -9.78
CA VAL A 126 0.52 10.77 -8.91
C VAL A 126 -0.58 10.01 -9.65
N SER A 127 -0.35 8.70 -9.82
CA SER A 127 -1.28 7.78 -10.49
C SER A 127 -2.64 7.79 -9.80
N GLY A 128 -3.63 8.37 -10.48
CA GLY A 128 -5.01 8.47 -10.02
C GLY A 128 -5.16 9.14 -8.66
N SER A 129 -4.70 10.39 -8.46
CA SER A 129 -4.92 11.12 -7.20
C SER A 129 -6.33 10.91 -6.63
N ALA A 130 -6.46 10.09 -5.60
CA ALA A 130 -7.74 9.88 -4.93
C ALA A 130 -8.06 11.14 -4.13
N THR A 131 -9.29 11.61 -4.26
CA THR A 131 -9.80 12.74 -3.49
C THR A 131 -10.58 12.20 -2.28
N LEU A 132 -10.55 12.94 -1.17
CA LEU A 132 -11.43 12.66 -0.05
C LEU A 132 -12.89 13.07 -0.33
N ASN A 133 -13.19 13.70 -1.46
CA ASN A 133 -14.56 14.01 -1.85
C ASN A 133 -15.42 12.74 -1.94
N GLY A 134 -16.58 12.75 -1.29
CA GLY A 134 -17.48 11.58 -1.23
C GLY A 134 -17.01 10.46 -0.31
N THR A 135 -15.88 10.61 0.38
CA THR A 135 -15.37 9.61 1.34
C THR A 135 -16.09 9.76 2.69
N SER A 136 -16.57 8.65 3.26
CA SER A 136 -17.19 8.67 4.60
C SER A 136 -16.16 9.02 5.69
N GLN A 137 -16.60 9.62 6.79
CA GLN A 137 -15.70 9.98 7.89
C GLN A 137 -14.93 8.77 8.44
N ARG A 138 -15.59 7.61 8.58
CA ARG A 138 -14.95 6.36 9.02
C ARG A 138 -13.81 5.95 8.07
N ARG A 139 -14.03 6.05 6.76
CA ARG A 139 -13.02 5.73 5.75
C ARG A 139 -11.88 6.76 5.76
N ALA A 140 -12.19 8.04 5.93
CA ALA A 140 -11.19 9.09 6.06
C ALA A 140 -10.28 8.89 7.29
N SER A 141 -10.83 8.49 8.44
CA SER A 141 -10.03 8.17 9.64
C SER A 141 -9.13 6.95 9.46
N HIS A 142 -9.58 5.96 8.69
CA HIS A 142 -8.74 4.81 8.34
C HIS A 142 -7.62 5.21 7.37
N TYR A 143 -7.93 6.04 6.37
CA TYR A 143 -6.94 6.59 5.44
C TYR A 143 -5.90 7.48 6.11
N GLN A 144 -6.30 8.23 7.14
CA GLN A 144 -5.36 8.97 7.98
C GLN A 144 -4.31 8.05 8.60
N LEU A 145 -4.74 6.91 9.15
CA LEU A 145 -3.82 5.99 9.86
C LEU A 145 -2.98 5.18 8.87
N ILE A 146 -3.52 4.85 7.69
CA ILE A 146 -2.73 4.32 6.57
C ILE A 146 -1.65 5.32 6.16
N ALA A 147 -2.00 6.59 5.96
CA ALA A 147 -1.03 7.63 5.64
C ALA A 147 0.02 7.78 6.75
N HIS A 148 -0.36 7.65 8.02
CA HIS A 148 0.59 7.73 9.12
C HIS A 148 1.61 6.57 9.09
N VAL A 149 1.15 5.34 8.89
CA VAL A 149 2.02 4.16 8.77
C VAL A 149 2.93 4.28 7.53
N ALA A 150 2.37 4.68 6.38
CA ALA A 150 3.14 4.94 5.17
C ALA A 150 4.24 5.98 5.39
N ALA A 151 3.92 7.05 6.14
CA ALA A 151 4.87 8.09 6.48
C ALA A 151 5.99 7.58 7.41
N GLN A 152 5.70 6.66 8.33
CA GLN A 152 6.70 6.04 9.21
C GLN A 152 7.66 5.14 8.43
N PHE A 153 7.15 4.37 7.45
CA PHE A 153 8.00 3.58 6.54
C PHE A 153 8.91 4.49 5.70
N ALA A 154 8.37 5.60 5.20
CA ALA A 154 9.13 6.56 4.38
C ALA A 154 10.00 7.54 5.19
N SER A 155 9.95 7.47 6.53
CA SER A 155 10.58 8.49 7.36
C SER A 155 12.09 8.26 7.50
N PRO A 156 12.94 9.28 7.29
CA PRO A 156 14.38 9.17 7.53
C PRO A 156 14.74 8.85 8.99
N ALA A 157 13.81 9.01 9.93
CA ALA A 157 14.01 8.65 11.33
C ALA A 157 14.10 7.12 11.57
N GLY A 158 13.70 6.28 10.61
CA GLY A 158 13.86 4.83 10.70
C GLY A 158 12.98 4.17 11.77
N PHE A 159 11.70 4.52 11.82
CA PHE A 159 10.73 4.03 12.84
C PHE A 159 10.68 2.50 12.98
N PHE A 160 11.03 1.76 11.93
CA PHE A 160 10.94 0.30 11.89
C PHE A 160 12.29 -0.42 11.84
N ARG A 161 13.41 0.30 12.04
CA ARG A 161 14.74 -0.30 12.07
C ARG A 161 14.85 -1.36 13.16
N ASP A 162 14.44 -1.02 14.38
CA ASP A 162 14.59 -1.91 15.53
C ASP A 162 13.49 -2.99 15.60
N SER A 163 12.27 -2.65 15.18
CA SER A 163 11.11 -3.55 15.31
C SER A 163 10.96 -4.54 14.16
N LEU A 164 11.32 -4.14 12.94
CA LEU A 164 11.14 -4.96 11.73
C LEU A 164 12.44 -5.25 10.98
N GLY A 165 13.57 -4.60 11.35
CA GLY A 165 14.83 -4.67 10.61
C GLY A 165 14.80 -3.90 9.30
N ILE A 166 13.95 -2.86 9.18
CA ILE A 166 13.68 -2.17 7.92
C ILE A 166 14.21 -0.74 7.97
N GLU A 167 15.10 -0.42 7.04
CA GLU A 167 15.56 0.95 6.80
C GLU A 167 14.46 1.80 6.14
N PRO A 168 14.53 3.14 6.26
CA PRO A 168 13.64 4.05 5.56
C PRO A 168 13.53 3.71 4.07
N VAL A 169 12.29 3.58 3.59
CA VAL A 169 12.02 3.35 2.16
C VAL A 169 11.70 4.66 1.45
N GLY A 170 11.98 4.76 0.15
CA GLY A 170 11.49 5.89 -0.65
C GLY A 170 9.96 5.94 -0.64
N ILE A 171 9.36 7.13 -0.83
CA ILE A 171 7.89 7.29 -0.94
C ILE A 171 7.35 6.42 -2.08
N GLU A 172 8.14 6.28 -3.13
CA GLU A 172 7.93 5.49 -4.33
C GLU A 172 7.85 3.99 -4.01
N GLY A 173 8.58 3.54 -2.98
CA GLY A 173 8.55 2.18 -2.46
C GLY A 173 7.40 1.90 -1.49
N VAL A 174 6.55 2.89 -1.17
CA VAL A 174 5.33 2.68 -0.40
C VAL A 174 4.13 2.79 -1.33
N ILE A 175 3.54 1.65 -1.67
CA ILE A 175 2.41 1.58 -2.60
C ILE A 175 1.09 1.62 -1.82
N SER A 176 0.22 2.54 -2.21
CA SER A 176 -1.09 2.74 -1.58
C SER A 176 -2.14 1.71 -2.03
N GLU A 177 -3.15 1.48 -1.17
CA GLU A 177 -4.41 0.80 -1.53
C GLU A 177 -4.98 1.33 -2.85
N HIS A 178 -4.90 2.65 -3.08
CA HIS A 178 -5.47 3.27 -4.27
C HIS A 178 -4.74 2.88 -5.56
N GLU A 179 -3.41 2.87 -5.52
CA GLU A 179 -2.58 2.43 -6.66
C GLU A 179 -2.82 0.95 -6.97
N MET A 180 -2.86 0.10 -5.93
CA MET A 180 -3.18 -1.32 -6.08
C MET A 180 -4.60 -1.50 -6.65
N ARG A 181 -5.57 -0.70 -6.21
CA ARG A 181 -6.94 -0.75 -6.73
C ARG A 181 -7.03 -0.39 -8.19
N ILE A 182 -6.39 0.69 -8.62
CA ILE A 182 -6.38 1.10 -10.05
C ILE A 182 -5.79 -0.03 -10.91
N ALA A 183 -4.71 -0.66 -10.46
CA ALA A 183 -4.10 -1.78 -11.18
C ALA A 183 -5.06 -2.98 -11.28
N TYR A 184 -5.69 -3.34 -10.16
CA TYR A 184 -6.68 -4.42 -10.10
C TYR A 184 -7.90 -4.14 -10.99
N GLU A 185 -8.49 -2.94 -10.95
CA GLU A 185 -9.70 -2.61 -11.71
C GLU A 185 -9.51 -2.74 -13.23
N LYS A 186 -8.31 -2.42 -13.73
CA LYS A 186 -7.96 -2.64 -15.15
C LYS A 186 -8.02 -4.12 -15.53
N VAL A 187 -7.57 -5.01 -14.63
CA VAL A 187 -7.63 -6.46 -14.82
C VAL A 187 -9.07 -6.96 -14.67
N ALA A 188 -9.77 -6.54 -13.61
CA ALA A 188 -11.15 -6.92 -13.35
C ALA A 188 -12.08 -6.58 -14.53
N ALA A 189 -11.89 -5.42 -15.18
CA ALA A 189 -12.63 -5.03 -16.38
C ALA A 189 -12.37 -5.97 -17.57
N LYS A 190 -11.12 -6.43 -17.75
CA LYS A 190 -10.77 -7.42 -18.78
C LYS A 190 -11.38 -8.78 -18.47
N LEU A 191 -11.31 -9.23 -17.21
CA LEU A 191 -11.88 -10.50 -16.77
C LEU A 191 -13.40 -10.53 -16.90
N LYS A 192 -14.07 -9.41 -16.62
CA LYS A 192 -15.51 -9.28 -16.86
C LYS A 192 -15.85 -9.50 -18.34
N LYS A 193 -15.11 -8.88 -19.26
CA LYS A 193 -15.30 -9.08 -20.71
C LYS A 193 -15.00 -10.51 -21.15
N ARG A 194 -13.98 -11.17 -20.58
CA ARG A 194 -13.69 -12.59 -20.83
C ARG A 194 -14.88 -13.47 -20.41
N LYS A 195 -15.43 -13.23 -19.22
CA LYS A 195 -16.62 -13.93 -18.71
C LYS A 195 -17.83 -13.76 -19.63
N GLU A 196 -18.06 -12.57 -20.16
CA GLU A 196 -19.12 -12.30 -21.15
C GLU A 196 -18.94 -13.09 -22.46
N ARG A 197 -17.70 -13.50 -22.80
CA ARG A 197 -17.37 -14.37 -23.94
C ARG A 197 -17.35 -15.87 -23.60
N GLY A 198 -17.73 -16.26 -22.38
CA GLY A 198 -17.68 -17.65 -21.92
C GLY A 198 -16.30 -18.15 -21.49
N GLU A 199 -15.30 -17.26 -21.40
CA GLU A 199 -13.98 -17.57 -20.84
C GLU A 199 -13.97 -17.39 -19.30
N SER A 200 -12.89 -17.81 -18.64
CA SER A 200 -12.73 -17.59 -17.20
C SER A 200 -12.67 -16.09 -16.84
N GLY A 201 -13.49 -15.69 -15.87
CA GLY A 201 -13.46 -14.37 -15.24
C GLY A 201 -12.78 -14.35 -13.87
N ASP A 202 -12.12 -15.44 -13.50
CA ASP A 202 -11.51 -15.66 -12.18
C ASP A 202 -10.16 -14.91 -12.06
N PHE A 203 -10.06 -14.05 -11.04
CA PHE A 203 -8.84 -13.27 -10.80
C PHE A 203 -7.67 -14.13 -10.30
N GLY A 204 -7.91 -15.14 -9.48
CA GLY A 204 -6.90 -16.08 -9.01
C GLY A 204 -6.29 -16.89 -10.14
N VAL A 205 -7.10 -17.33 -11.12
CA VAL A 205 -6.61 -18.00 -12.33
C VAL A 205 -5.71 -17.06 -13.14
N TRP A 206 -6.17 -15.83 -13.38
CA TRP A 206 -5.35 -14.82 -14.06
C TRP A 206 -4.04 -14.55 -13.32
N ARG A 207 -4.10 -14.42 -12.00
CA ARG A 207 -2.95 -14.09 -11.15
C ARG A 207 -1.89 -15.18 -11.20
N ALA A 208 -2.29 -16.45 -11.09
CA ALA A 208 -1.37 -17.58 -11.22
C ALA A 208 -0.67 -17.60 -12.59
N GLY A 209 -1.43 -17.36 -13.68
CA GLY A 209 -0.86 -17.25 -15.02
C GLY A 209 0.11 -16.06 -15.17
N ALA A 210 -0.23 -14.90 -14.60
CA ALA A 210 0.63 -13.72 -14.62
C ALA A 210 1.95 -13.94 -13.85
N MET A 211 1.92 -14.67 -12.73
CA MET A 211 3.13 -15.06 -12.00
C MET A 211 4.02 -15.99 -12.82
N ALA A 212 3.44 -17.02 -13.44
CA ALA A 212 4.17 -17.95 -14.29
C ALA A 212 4.82 -17.22 -15.48
N ALA A 213 4.08 -16.33 -16.15
CA ALA A 213 4.59 -15.52 -17.24
C ALA A 213 5.74 -14.59 -16.80
N ALA A 214 5.67 -14.03 -15.58
CA ALA A 214 6.75 -13.22 -15.04
C ALA A 214 8.02 -14.04 -14.78
N ILE A 215 7.90 -15.24 -14.21
CA ILE A 215 9.03 -16.16 -14.01
C ILE A 215 9.69 -16.50 -15.35
N GLU A 216 8.87 -16.81 -16.37
CA GLU A 216 9.36 -17.09 -17.72
C GLU A 216 10.03 -15.88 -18.38
N ALA A 217 9.51 -14.67 -18.14
CA ALA A 217 10.12 -13.45 -18.66
C ALA A 217 11.49 -13.17 -18.01
N VAL A 218 11.62 -13.39 -16.69
CA VAL A 218 12.91 -13.27 -16.00
C VAL A 218 13.90 -14.34 -16.48
N SER A 219 13.47 -15.59 -16.65
CA SER A 219 14.38 -16.66 -17.12
C SER A 219 14.85 -16.48 -18.56
N LYS A 220 14.20 -15.59 -19.32
CA LYS A 220 14.57 -15.18 -20.68
C LYS A 220 15.20 -13.79 -20.74
N ASP A 221 15.62 -13.24 -19.59
CA ASP A 221 16.26 -11.92 -19.45
C ASP A 221 15.45 -10.76 -20.07
N ARG A 222 14.11 -10.85 -20.07
CA ARG A 222 13.23 -9.79 -20.60
C ARG A 222 12.87 -8.73 -19.56
N ILE A 223 12.89 -9.11 -18.29
CA ILE A 223 12.69 -8.26 -17.12
C ILE A 223 13.57 -8.78 -15.99
N GLU A 224 13.92 -7.93 -15.04
CA GLU A 224 14.63 -8.34 -13.83
C GLU A 224 13.65 -8.68 -12.70
N TRP A 225 14.10 -9.45 -11.70
CA TRP A 225 13.29 -9.80 -10.53
C TRP A 225 12.69 -8.57 -9.79
N PRO A 226 13.43 -7.47 -9.57
CA PRO A 226 12.90 -6.27 -8.91
C PRO A 226 11.75 -5.61 -9.69
N ASP A 227 11.70 -5.79 -11.00
CA ASP A 227 10.76 -5.08 -11.89
C ASP A 227 9.39 -5.75 -12.01
N ILE A 228 9.22 -6.97 -11.49
CA ILE A 228 7.99 -7.77 -11.68
C ILE A 228 6.74 -7.01 -11.25
N THR A 229 6.75 -6.40 -10.07
CA THR A 229 5.58 -5.68 -9.53
C THR A 229 5.38 -4.33 -10.20
N SER A 230 6.44 -3.71 -10.73
CA SER A 230 6.34 -2.51 -11.56
C SER A 230 5.73 -2.82 -12.93
N ALA A 231 6.09 -3.97 -13.53
CA ALA A 231 5.54 -4.44 -14.81
C ALA A 231 4.11 -4.97 -14.69
N LEU A 232 3.79 -5.65 -13.58
CA LEU A 232 2.49 -6.26 -13.29
C LEU A 232 1.95 -5.81 -11.92
N PRO A 233 1.55 -4.53 -11.77
CA PRO A 233 1.15 -3.97 -10.47
C PRO A 233 -0.10 -4.62 -9.86
N ALA A 234 -0.92 -5.29 -10.68
CA ALA A 234 -2.07 -6.03 -10.17
C ALA A 234 -1.68 -7.28 -9.35
N LEU A 235 -0.43 -7.77 -9.44
CA LEU A 235 0.06 -8.86 -8.59
C LEU A 235 0.13 -8.51 -7.10
N LEU A 236 0.15 -7.21 -6.77
CA LEU A 236 0.08 -6.71 -5.39
C LEU A 236 -1.27 -6.99 -4.72
N THR A 237 -2.32 -7.20 -5.52
CA THR A 237 -3.62 -7.69 -5.02
C THR A 237 -3.56 -9.20 -4.89
N LEU A 238 -3.98 -9.71 -3.73
CA LEU A 238 -4.03 -11.13 -3.46
C LEU A 238 -5.30 -11.72 -4.05
N GLY A 239 -5.22 -12.98 -4.47
CA GLY A 239 -6.36 -13.71 -4.97
C GLY A 239 -6.01 -15.16 -5.21
N GLU A 240 -6.97 -16.01 -4.89
CA GLU A 240 -6.90 -17.46 -5.08
C GLU A 240 -7.97 -17.88 -6.07
N LYS A 241 -7.73 -19.00 -6.76
CA LYS A 241 -8.73 -19.58 -7.68
C LYS A 241 -10.03 -19.85 -6.92
N GLU A 242 -11.14 -19.40 -7.49
CA GLU A 242 -12.46 -19.57 -6.87
C GLU A 242 -12.91 -21.03 -6.95
N THR A 243 -13.35 -21.57 -5.81
CA THR A 243 -13.98 -22.88 -5.69
C THR A 243 -15.23 -22.78 -4.80
N PRO A 244 -16.20 -23.70 -4.91
CA PRO A 244 -17.40 -23.66 -4.06
C PRO A 244 -17.09 -23.75 -2.56
N GLU A 245 -16.01 -24.44 -2.19
CA GLU A 245 -15.56 -24.64 -0.81
C GLU A 245 -14.45 -23.65 -0.38
N MET A 246 -14.29 -22.54 -1.10
CA MET A 246 -13.21 -21.59 -0.87
C MET A 246 -13.25 -21.01 0.55
N VAL A 247 -12.17 -21.24 1.30
CA VAL A 247 -11.95 -20.70 2.66
C VAL A 247 -11.01 -19.50 2.68
N THR A 248 -10.59 -19.02 1.50
CA THR A 248 -9.78 -17.83 1.28
C THR A 248 -10.62 -16.72 0.65
N LYS A 249 -10.10 -15.50 0.61
CA LYS A 249 -10.66 -14.41 -0.20
C LYS A 249 -10.39 -14.65 -1.69
N ALA A 250 -11.42 -14.51 -2.52
CA ALA A 250 -11.28 -14.45 -3.98
C ALA A 250 -10.38 -13.29 -4.41
N VAL A 251 -10.55 -12.14 -3.76
CA VAL A 251 -9.73 -10.95 -3.96
C VAL A 251 -9.52 -10.28 -2.62
N HIS A 252 -8.27 -9.93 -2.31
CA HIS A 252 -7.89 -9.19 -1.11
C HIS A 252 -6.87 -8.10 -1.47
N GLN A 253 -7.23 -6.85 -1.21
CA GLN A 253 -6.37 -5.68 -1.43
C GLN A 253 -5.76 -5.29 -0.09
N PRO A 254 -4.42 -5.32 0.06
CA PRO A 254 -3.76 -4.76 1.23
C PRO A 254 -3.99 -3.25 1.34
N ASP A 255 -3.87 -2.71 2.55
CA ASP A 255 -3.89 -1.26 2.75
C ASP A 255 -2.63 -0.59 2.18
N LEU A 256 -1.50 -1.28 2.29
CA LEU A 256 -0.18 -0.84 1.85
C LEU A 256 0.64 -2.03 1.34
N ALA A 257 1.49 -1.78 0.36
CA ALA A 257 2.62 -2.64 0.04
C ALA A 257 3.93 -1.86 0.20
N VAL A 258 4.93 -2.46 0.84
CA VAL A 258 6.25 -1.83 1.04
C VAL A 258 7.27 -2.60 0.23
N PHE A 259 7.87 -1.93 -0.76
CA PHE A 259 8.84 -2.51 -1.68
C PHE A 259 10.21 -2.54 -1.05
N LEU A 260 10.73 -3.76 -0.90
CA LEU A 260 12.08 -4.03 -0.37
C LEU A 260 12.90 -4.85 -1.38
N ASP A 261 12.37 -5.05 -2.59
CA ASP A 261 12.91 -5.92 -3.64
C ASP A 261 13.92 -5.22 -4.57
N GLY A 262 14.43 -4.03 -4.23
CA GLY A 262 15.32 -3.27 -5.12
C GLY A 262 16.61 -3.99 -5.51
N ASP A 263 17.02 -5.00 -4.73
CA ASP A 263 18.19 -5.85 -4.92
C ASP A 263 17.82 -7.33 -5.06
N ARG A 264 16.58 -7.65 -5.43
CA ARG A 264 16.11 -9.03 -5.56
C ARG A 264 16.80 -9.75 -6.71
N ASP A 265 17.31 -10.94 -6.45
CA ASP A 265 18.03 -11.80 -7.40
C ASP A 265 17.42 -13.22 -7.52
N SER A 266 16.30 -13.48 -6.82
CA SER A 266 15.68 -14.79 -6.73
C SER A 266 14.15 -14.73 -6.82
N PRO A 267 13.47 -15.88 -7.02
CA PRO A 267 12.02 -15.93 -7.01
C PRO A 267 11.35 -15.53 -5.70
N THR A 268 12.08 -15.44 -4.59
CA THR A 268 11.54 -15.06 -3.30
C THR A 268 11.58 -13.53 -3.14
N ALA A 269 10.42 -12.92 -2.92
CA ALA A 269 10.28 -11.52 -2.60
C ALA A 269 10.75 -11.22 -1.17
N LYS A 270 11.09 -9.95 -0.93
CA LYS A 270 11.34 -9.28 0.34
C LYS A 270 10.20 -8.31 0.69
N ASN A 271 9.38 -7.87 -0.26
CA ASN A 271 8.30 -6.89 -0.02
C ASN A 271 7.36 -7.28 1.13
N LEU A 272 6.77 -6.27 1.77
CA LEU A 272 5.79 -6.45 2.83
C LEU A 272 4.37 -6.17 2.37
N LEU A 273 3.45 -6.98 2.87
CA LEU A 273 2.03 -6.68 2.92
C LEU A 273 1.74 -5.96 4.23
N VAL A 274 1.08 -4.81 4.19
CA VAL A 274 0.79 -4.02 5.39
C VAL A 274 -0.71 -3.73 5.51
N GLU A 275 -1.23 -3.87 6.72
CA GLU A 275 -2.65 -3.72 7.07
C GLU A 275 -2.79 -2.84 8.30
N VAL A 276 -3.82 -1.99 8.32
CA VAL A 276 -4.07 -1.00 9.38
C VAL A 276 -5.46 -1.22 9.98
N GLU A 277 -5.55 -2.00 11.04
CA GLU A 277 -6.83 -2.37 11.62
C GLU A 277 -7.24 -1.49 12.80
N LEU A 278 -8.38 -0.84 12.67
CA LEU A 278 -8.93 0.04 13.70
C LEU A 278 -9.94 -0.66 14.59
N ASN A 279 -10.67 -1.63 14.03
CA ASN A 279 -11.76 -2.30 14.72
C ASN A 279 -11.72 -3.81 14.44
N PRO A 280 -12.05 -4.64 15.43
CA PRO A 280 -12.09 -6.08 15.21
C PRO A 280 -13.13 -6.45 14.15
N LYS A 281 -12.72 -7.28 13.18
CA LYS A 281 -13.59 -8.00 12.24
C LYS A 281 -14.20 -9.25 12.90
N SER A 282 -15.12 -9.92 12.21
CA SER A 282 -15.66 -11.21 12.65
C SER A 282 -14.58 -12.30 12.64
N TRP A 283 -14.82 -13.39 13.35
CA TRP A 283 -13.90 -14.52 13.41
C TRP A 283 -13.65 -15.12 12.01
N GLU A 284 -14.73 -15.35 11.26
CA GLU A 284 -14.71 -15.95 9.92
C GLU A 284 -13.98 -15.05 8.94
N ALA A 285 -14.15 -13.73 9.06
CA ALA A 285 -13.44 -12.77 8.24
C ALA A 285 -11.93 -12.85 8.47
N TYR A 286 -11.49 -12.94 9.73
CA TYR A 286 -10.07 -13.12 10.04
C TYR A 286 -9.55 -14.48 9.57
N GLU A 287 -10.32 -15.55 9.72
CA GLU A 287 -9.90 -16.88 9.26
C GLU A 287 -9.66 -16.87 7.75
N GLN A 288 -10.58 -16.31 6.96
CA GLN A 288 -10.40 -16.18 5.52
C GLN A 288 -9.17 -15.36 5.15
N ILE A 289 -8.96 -14.24 5.85
CA ILE A 289 -7.82 -13.36 5.63
C ILE A 289 -6.49 -14.08 5.93
N LEU A 290 -6.39 -14.74 7.08
CA LEU A 290 -5.17 -15.45 7.47
C LEU A 290 -4.87 -16.63 6.53
N ARG A 291 -5.89 -17.34 6.05
CA ARG A 291 -5.69 -18.39 5.04
C ARG A 291 -5.20 -17.81 3.71
N THR A 292 -5.74 -16.67 3.29
CA THR A 292 -5.26 -15.95 2.09
C THR A 292 -3.81 -15.52 2.25
N TYR A 293 -3.43 -14.96 3.39
CA TYR A 293 -2.03 -14.61 3.65
C TYR A 293 -1.14 -15.85 3.65
N ARG A 294 -1.56 -16.96 4.25
CA ARG A 294 -0.76 -18.18 4.25
C ARG A 294 -0.49 -18.67 2.83
N ALA A 295 -1.52 -18.74 1.99
CA ALA A 295 -1.38 -19.14 0.60
C ALA A 295 -0.41 -18.23 -0.19
N GLU A 296 -0.46 -16.92 0.05
CA GLU A 296 0.44 -15.97 -0.60
C GLU A 296 1.89 -16.11 -0.13
N LEU A 297 2.11 -16.21 1.18
CA LEU A 297 3.44 -16.29 1.77
C LEU A 297 4.10 -17.64 1.54
N ASP A 298 3.31 -18.71 1.36
CA ASP A 298 3.81 -20.04 0.94
C ASP A 298 4.44 -19.99 -0.46
N ARG A 299 3.92 -19.14 -1.34
CA ARG A 299 4.53 -18.91 -2.67
C ARG A 299 5.75 -18.01 -2.55
N GLY A 300 5.71 -17.02 -1.65
CA GLY A 300 6.78 -16.07 -1.42
C GLY A 300 7.12 -15.20 -2.64
N PHE A 301 6.24 -15.11 -3.63
CA PHE A 301 6.55 -14.52 -4.94
C PHE A 301 6.44 -12.98 -4.97
N VAL A 302 5.43 -12.43 -4.28
CA VAL A 302 5.20 -10.97 -4.21
C VAL A 302 5.52 -10.42 -2.84
N TYR A 303 5.16 -11.15 -1.78
CA TYR A 303 5.34 -10.74 -0.39
C TYR A 303 6.10 -11.78 0.42
N SER A 304 6.94 -11.31 1.33
CA SER A 304 7.73 -12.13 2.26
C SER A 304 7.08 -12.25 3.63
N ARG A 305 6.32 -11.22 4.03
CA ARG A 305 5.79 -11.06 5.39
C ARG A 305 4.60 -10.11 5.39
N VAL A 306 3.72 -10.30 6.37
CA VAL A 306 2.59 -9.42 6.67
C VAL A 306 2.88 -8.64 7.95
N VAL A 307 2.62 -7.34 7.93
CA VAL A 307 2.68 -6.47 9.12
C VAL A 307 1.31 -5.85 9.37
N TYR A 308 0.71 -6.18 10.51
CA TYR A 308 -0.55 -5.60 10.98
C TYR A 308 -0.27 -4.48 11.97
N PHE A 309 -0.81 -3.29 11.71
CA PHE A 309 -0.81 -2.17 12.65
C PHE A 309 -2.19 -2.06 13.30
N THR A 310 -2.25 -2.04 14.63
CA THR A 310 -3.53 -2.07 15.36
C THR A 310 -3.62 -1.06 16.50
N ILE A 311 -4.84 -0.66 16.85
CA ILE A 311 -5.09 0.11 18.08
C ILE A 311 -5.43 -0.84 19.24
N GLY A 312 -4.49 -0.93 20.19
CA GLY A 312 -4.60 -1.82 21.36
C GLY A 312 -4.56 -3.31 21.02
N ASN A 313 -4.66 -4.15 22.05
CA ASN A 313 -4.29 -5.58 21.93
C ASN A 313 -5.44 -6.49 21.48
N ARG A 314 -6.66 -5.95 21.32
CA ARG A 314 -7.86 -6.76 21.05
C ARG A 314 -7.79 -7.45 19.69
N VAL A 315 -7.35 -6.73 18.66
CA VAL A 315 -7.21 -7.29 17.30
C VAL A 315 -6.17 -8.39 17.29
N GLU A 316 -4.98 -8.12 17.82
CA GLU A 316 -3.90 -9.10 17.95
C GLU A 316 -4.35 -10.38 18.68
N THR A 317 -5.05 -10.22 19.81
CA THR A 317 -5.54 -11.36 20.60
C THR A 317 -6.48 -12.25 19.78
N ILE A 318 -7.37 -11.64 18.98
CA ILE A 318 -8.28 -12.39 18.11
C ILE A 318 -7.49 -13.06 16.99
N LEU A 319 -6.61 -12.33 16.29
CA LEU A 319 -5.78 -12.87 15.21
C LEU A 319 -4.97 -14.10 15.68
N ARG A 320 -4.32 -14.03 16.84
CA ARG A 320 -3.56 -15.17 17.41
C ARG A 320 -4.44 -16.38 17.73
N LYS A 321 -5.68 -16.15 18.18
CA LYS A 321 -6.64 -17.24 18.43
C LYS A 321 -7.11 -17.89 17.12
N VAL A 322 -7.42 -17.07 16.12
CA VAL A 322 -7.81 -17.53 14.79
C VAL A 322 -6.68 -18.30 14.11
N ASP A 323 -5.45 -17.77 14.11
CA ASP A 323 -4.26 -18.42 13.53
C ASP A 323 -4.04 -19.83 14.07
N ARG A 324 -4.12 -19.99 15.40
CA ARG A 324 -4.01 -21.31 16.06
C ARG A 324 -5.15 -22.25 15.68
N LYS A 325 -6.39 -21.75 15.58
CA LYS A 325 -7.56 -22.57 15.25
C LYS A 325 -7.54 -23.00 13.78
N ALA A 326 -7.20 -22.07 12.89
CA ALA A 326 -7.10 -22.28 11.45
C ALA A 326 -5.83 -23.06 11.05
N LYS A 327 -4.86 -23.17 11.95
CA LYS A 327 -3.55 -23.81 11.78
C LYS A 327 -2.73 -23.19 10.65
N THR A 328 -2.79 -21.88 10.51
CA THR A 328 -2.03 -21.13 9.49
C THR A 328 -0.56 -20.94 9.90
N GLY A 329 -0.24 -20.97 11.20
CA GLY A 329 1.14 -20.91 11.72
C GLY A 329 1.87 -19.60 11.39
N LEU A 330 1.16 -18.53 11.07
CA LEU A 330 1.75 -17.27 10.59
C LEU A 330 2.46 -16.52 11.71
N PHE A 331 1.93 -16.56 12.93
CA PHE A 331 2.58 -15.92 14.08
C PHE A 331 3.83 -16.67 14.52
N GLU A 332 3.76 -18.01 14.59
CA GLU A 332 4.87 -18.86 15.05
C GLU A 332 6.06 -18.80 14.08
N SER A 333 5.80 -18.75 12.78
CA SER A 333 6.82 -18.62 11.75
C SER A 333 7.38 -17.20 11.58
N GLY A 334 6.83 -16.20 12.29
CA GLY A 334 7.22 -14.78 12.14
C GLY A 334 6.76 -14.14 10.81
N LEU A 335 5.96 -14.85 10.02
CA LEU A 335 5.41 -14.37 8.74
C LEU A 335 4.27 -13.35 8.93
N LEU A 336 3.64 -13.31 10.10
CA LEU A 336 2.73 -12.25 10.52
C LEU A 336 3.23 -11.59 11.79
N VAL A 337 3.54 -10.30 11.70
CA VAL A 337 3.92 -9.45 12.83
C VAL A 337 2.79 -8.45 13.10
N VAL A 338 2.45 -8.25 14.37
CA VAL A 338 1.48 -7.24 14.79
C VAL A 338 2.21 -6.17 15.60
N LEU A 339 2.06 -4.92 15.20
CA LEU A 339 2.63 -3.75 15.85
C LEU A 339 1.53 -2.78 16.29
N PRO A 340 1.73 -2.02 17.37
CA PRO A 340 0.81 -0.95 17.72
C PRO A 340 0.88 0.17 16.69
N LEU A 341 -0.26 0.80 16.40
CA LEU A 341 -0.26 2.12 15.79
C LEU A 341 0.32 3.12 16.79
N THR A 342 1.34 3.87 16.36
CA THR A 342 2.01 4.88 17.18
C THR A 342 1.95 6.25 16.53
N HIS A 343 2.04 7.27 17.36
CA HIS A 343 2.31 8.65 16.96
C HIS A 343 3.78 8.84 16.57
N ARG A 344 4.09 10.02 16.05
CA ARG A 344 5.44 10.50 15.72
C ARG A 344 6.46 10.36 16.85
N ASP A 345 6.02 10.43 18.10
CA ASP A 345 6.86 10.28 19.30
C ASP A 345 6.92 8.84 19.82
N ASN A 346 6.47 7.87 19.02
CA ASN A 346 6.33 6.45 19.34
C ASN A 346 5.29 6.13 20.43
N THR A 347 4.50 7.10 20.89
CA THR A 347 3.41 6.81 21.84
C THR A 347 2.27 6.10 21.13
N PRO A 348 1.62 5.08 21.73
CA PRO A 348 0.52 4.38 21.08
C PRO A 348 -0.68 5.28 20.80
N VAL A 349 -1.24 5.19 19.60
CA VAL A 349 -2.51 5.85 19.22
C VAL A 349 -3.64 5.26 20.06
N ARG A 350 -4.45 6.13 20.67
CA ARG A 350 -5.64 5.74 21.44
C ARG A 350 -6.87 6.45 20.89
N PHE A 351 -7.96 5.72 20.72
CA PHE A 351 -9.27 6.34 20.56
C PHE A 351 -9.82 6.71 21.94
N GLU A 352 -9.79 7.99 22.28
CA GLU A 352 -10.53 8.50 23.44
C GLU A 352 -12.03 8.36 23.14
N LYS A 353 -12.65 7.30 23.66
CA LYS A 353 -14.09 7.05 23.53
C LYS A 353 -14.91 7.71 24.65
N ARG A 354 -14.29 8.50 25.53
CA ARG A 354 -14.98 9.10 26.68
C ARG A 354 -14.86 10.61 26.59
N ILE A 355 -16.02 11.26 26.50
CA ILE A 355 -16.15 12.67 26.86
C ILE A 355 -15.87 12.73 28.37
N THR A 356 -14.74 13.31 28.77
CA THR A 356 -14.55 13.70 30.16
C THR A 356 -15.29 15.02 30.33
N ILE A 357 -16.48 14.99 30.92
CA ILE A 357 -17.13 16.21 31.38
C ILE A 357 -16.28 16.70 32.56
N GLN A 358 -15.57 17.81 32.37
CA GLN A 358 -15.04 18.55 33.51
C GLN A 358 -16.23 19.28 34.13
N GLU A 359 -16.70 18.77 35.26
CA GLU A 359 -17.56 19.54 36.16
C GLU A 359 -16.64 20.53 36.91
N ASN A 360 -16.96 21.82 36.80
CA ASN A 360 -16.26 22.88 37.53
C ASN A 360 -16.55 22.82 39.03
#